data_AF-A0A6V8E4G9-F1
#
_entry.id   AF-A0A6V8E4G9-F1
#
_cell.length_a   1.000
_cell.length_b   1.000
_cell.length_c   1.000
_cell.angle_alpha   90.00
_cell.angle_beta   90.00
_cell.angle_gamma   90.00
#
_symmetry.space_group_name_H-M   'P 1'
#
loop_
_entity.id
_entity.type
_entity.pdbx_description
1 polymer ?
#
loop_
_entity_poly.entity_id
_entity_poly.type
_entity_poly.pdbx_seq_one_letter_code
_entity_poly.pdbx_strand_id
1 'polypeptide(L)' 'MNKTLAFVLVSLLTASALPLNVSADATQDIPSNAAATGVHDSLVAALTHANLVATLSGPGPFTVFAPTDQA' A
#
# COMPACT_ATOMS: atom_id res chain seq x y z
N MET A 1 12.22 -29.22 22.79
CA MET A 1 12.62 -28.35 21.65
C MET A 1 11.64 -28.43 20.46
N ASN A 2 10.99 -29.58 20.23
CA ASN A 2 9.94 -29.79 19.23
C ASN A 2 8.60 -29.08 19.53
N LYS A 3 8.16 -29.02 20.80
CA LYS A 3 6.89 -28.38 21.20
C LYS A 3 6.92 -26.85 21.13
N THR A 4 8.07 -26.24 21.43
CA THR A 4 8.30 -24.80 21.26
C THR A 4 8.33 -24.40 19.79
N LEU A 5 8.93 -25.21 18.92
CA LEU A 5 8.90 -25.00 17.47
C LEU A 5 7.46 -25.03 16.92
N ALA A 6 6.65 -26.00 17.37
CA ALA A 6 5.24 -26.11 16.97
C ALA A 6 4.41 -24.88 17.42
N PHE A 7 4.64 -24.38 18.65
CA PHE A 7 3.96 -23.17 19.13
C PHE A 7 4.35 -21.90 18.36
N VAL A 8 5.63 -21.74 18.01
CA VAL A 8 6.09 -20.61 17.19
C VAL A 8 5.47 -20.66 15.79
N LEU A 9 5.40 -21.85 15.17
CA LEU A 9 4.87 -22.01 13.82
C LEU A 9 3.36 -21.78 13.76
N VAL A 10 2.61 -22.23 14.79
CA VAL A 10 1.18 -21.93 14.94
C VAL A 10 0.96 -20.44 15.20
N SER A 11 1.76 -19.80 16.05
CA SER A 11 1.67 -18.36 16.32
C SER A 11 1.93 -17.51 15.07
N LEU A 12 2.90 -17.89 14.25
CA LEU A 12 3.22 -17.19 13.00
C LEU A 12 2.11 -17.35 11.95
N LEU A 13 1.52 -18.55 11.87
CA LEU A 13 0.40 -18.85 10.99
C LEU A 13 -0.88 -18.11 11.40
N THR A 14 -1.13 -17.93 12.69
CA THR A 14 -2.26 -17.11 13.17
C THR A 14 -2.05 -15.62 12.92
N ALA A 15 -0.81 -15.13 12.95
CA ALA A 15 -0.50 -13.73 12.70
C ALA A 15 -0.72 -13.32 11.23
N SER A 16 -0.52 -14.24 10.27
CA SER A 16 -0.75 -13.97 8.84
C SER A 16 -2.21 -13.80 8.45
N ALA A 17 -3.16 -14.19 9.31
CA ALA A 17 -4.60 -14.05 9.06
C ALA A 17 -5.15 -12.66 9.46
N LEU A 18 -4.33 -11.81 10.09
CA LEU A 18 -4.73 -10.46 10.44
C LEU A 18 -4.71 -9.58 9.19
N PRO A 19 -5.80 -8.85 8.87
CA PRO A 19 -5.79 -7.88 7.77
C PRO A 19 -4.82 -6.74 8.11
N LEU A 20 -3.80 -6.55 7.27
CA LEU A 20 -2.91 -5.40 7.34
C LEU A 20 -3.57 -4.24 6.58
N ASN A 21 -4.25 -3.35 7.31
CA ASN A 21 -4.79 -2.13 6.75
C ASN A 21 -3.69 -1.06 6.69
N VAL A 22 -3.16 -0.79 5.50
CA VAL A 22 -2.33 0.40 5.23
C VAL A 22 -3.26 1.58 4.92
N SER A 23 -3.14 2.65 5.69
CA SER A 23 -3.79 3.94 5.42
C SER A 23 -2.77 4.90 4.80
N ALA A 24 -3.22 5.82 3.94
CA ALA A 24 -2.36 6.86 3.39
C ALA A 24 -1.82 7.75 4.52
N ASP A 25 -0.52 8.05 4.47
CA ASP A 25 0.15 8.93 5.41
C ASP A 25 0.25 10.35 4.85
N ALA A 26 -0.12 11.35 5.64
CA ALA A 26 -0.17 12.74 5.17
C ALA A 26 1.23 13.36 4.95
N THR A 27 2.31 12.70 5.38
CA THR A 27 3.68 13.18 5.21
C THR A 27 4.37 12.60 3.97
N GLN A 28 3.79 11.57 3.36
CA GLN A 28 4.27 10.97 2.11
C GLN A 28 3.56 11.58 0.90
N ASP A 29 4.25 11.57 -0.23
CA ASP A 29 3.65 11.97 -1.50
C ASP A 29 2.55 10.99 -1.96
N ILE A 30 1.66 11.49 -2.82
CA ILE A 30 0.51 10.74 -3.32
C ILE A 30 0.91 9.45 -4.05
N PRO A 31 1.85 9.45 -5.02
CA PRO A 31 2.22 8.23 -5.72
C PRO A 31 2.89 7.19 -4.81
N SER A 32 3.70 7.61 -3.84
CA SER A 32 4.31 6.69 -2.86
C SER A 32 3.27 6.06 -1.93
N ASN A 33 2.31 6.85 -1.44
CA ASN A 33 1.18 6.34 -0.66
C ASN A 33 0.36 5.32 -1.46
N ALA A 34 0.03 5.62 -2.71
CA ALA A 34 -0.72 4.71 -3.57
C ALA A 34 0.03 3.38 -3.77
N ALA A 35 1.34 3.43 -4.05
CA ALA A 35 2.18 2.24 -4.22
C ALA A 35 2.28 1.39 -2.94
N ALA A 36 2.27 2.02 -1.75
CA ALA A 36 2.40 1.31 -0.48
C ALA A 36 1.16 0.47 -0.09
N THR A 37 0.00 0.76 -0.66
CA THR A 37 -1.26 0.07 -0.34
C THR A 37 -1.44 -1.27 -1.04
N GLY A 38 -0.74 -1.50 -2.17
CA GLY A 38 -0.84 -2.73 -2.97
C GLY A 38 -2.20 -2.98 -3.63
N VAL A 39 -3.11 -1.99 -3.66
CA VAL A 39 -4.44 -2.08 -4.30
C VAL A 39 -4.71 -0.95 -5.31
N HIS A 40 -3.67 -0.18 -5.64
CA HIS A 40 -3.73 0.96 -6.56
C HIS A 40 -2.66 0.85 -7.67
N ASP A 41 -2.30 -0.38 -8.07
CA ASP A 41 -1.25 -0.63 -9.05
C ASP A 41 -1.59 -0.02 -10.42
N SER A 42 -2.86 -0.08 -10.82
CA SER A 42 -3.40 0.49 -12.06
C SER A 42 -3.27 2.02 -12.06
N LEU A 43 -3.49 2.65 -10.91
CA LEU A 43 -3.31 4.09 -10.77
C LEU A 43 -1.83 4.47 -10.89
N VAL A 44 -0.93 3.76 -10.21
CA VAL A 44 0.52 4.02 -10.31
C VAL A 44 1.02 3.84 -11.75
N ALA A 45 0.53 2.82 -12.46
CA ALA A 45 0.83 2.59 -13.86
C ALA A 45 0.31 3.75 -14.75
N ALA A 46 -0.92 4.19 -14.54
CA ALA A 46 -1.51 5.31 -15.28
C ALA A 46 -0.75 6.63 -15.03
N LEU A 47 -0.39 6.93 -13.78
CA LEU A 47 0.41 8.10 -13.43
C LEU A 47 1.80 8.07 -14.07
N THR A 48 2.41 6.89 -14.15
CA THR A 48 3.71 6.70 -14.82
C THR A 48 3.58 6.94 -16.31
N HIS A 49 2.55 6.36 -16.96
CA HIS A 49 2.29 6.53 -18.39
C HIS A 49 1.96 7.99 -18.75
N ALA A 50 1.21 8.68 -17.88
CA ALA A 50 0.87 10.09 -18.04
C ALA A 50 2.00 11.05 -17.60
N ASN A 51 3.11 10.53 -17.07
CA ASN A 51 4.23 11.32 -16.53
C ASN A 51 3.79 12.35 -15.47
N LEU A 52 2.84 11.96 -14.61
CA LEU A 52 2.27 12.80 -13.56
C LEU A 52 2.91 12.55 -12.18
N VAL A 53 3.78 11.54 -12.06
CA VAL A 53 4.44 11.18 -10.80
C VAL A 53 5.17 12.37 -10.19
N ALA A 54 5.97 13.08 -10.98
CA ALA A 54 6.71 14.26 -10.50
C ALA A 54 5.78 15.40 -10.09
N THR A 55 4.67 15.61 -10.82
CA THR A 55 3.68 16.66 -10.54
C THR A 55 2.94 16.39 -9.24
N LEU A 56 2.50 15.14 -9.01
CA LEU A 56 1.75 14.75 -7.79
C LEU A 56 2.65 14.50 -6.58
N SER A 57 3.97 14.45 -6.79
CA SER A 57 4.98 14.50 -5.72
C SER A 57 5.38 15.93 -5.34
N GLY A 58 4.99 16.91 -6.16
CA GLY A 58 5.30 18.31 -5.94
C GLY A 58 4.44 18.96 -4.84
N PRO A 59 4.81 20.17 -4.41
CA PRO A 59 4.04 20.92 -3.42
C PRO A 59 2.69 21.35 -3.98
N GLY A 60 1.60 21.00 -3.30
CA GLY A 60 0.26 21.49 -3.59
C GLY A 60 -0.81 20.84 -2.71
N PRO A 61 -2.00 21.44 -2.56
CA PRO A 61 -3.16 20.69 -2.09
C PRO A 61 -3.71 19.89 -3.28
N PHE A 62 -3.24 18.65 -3.43
CA PHE A 62 -3.79 17.71 -4.40
C PHE A 62 -4.75 16.76 -3.71
N THR A 63 -5.90 16.53 -4.35
CA THR A 63 -6.86 15.50 -3.94
C THR A 63 -7.07 14.58 -5.14
N VAL A 64 -6.61 13.34 -5.02
CA VAL A 64 -6.73 12.34 -6.07
C VAL A 64 -7.76 11.31 -5.61
N PHE A 65 -8.82 11.17 -6.40
CA PHE A 65 -9.77 10.07 -6.23
C PHE A 65 -9.14 8.81 -6.83
N ALA A 66 -8.56 7.98 -5.96
CA ALA A 66 -7.86 6.77 -6.33
C ALA A 66 -8.80 5.56 -6.21
N PRO A 67 -9.40 5.07 -7.30
CA PRO A 67 -10.11 3.80 -7.28
C PRO A 67 -9.12 2.63 -7.08
N THR A 68 -9.58 1.58 -6.41
CA THR A 68 -8.79 0.34 -6.30
C THR A 68 -8.71 -0.39 -7.63
N ASP A 69 -7.76 -1.32 -7.78
CA ASP A 69 -7.59 -2.16 -8.97
C ASP A 69 -8.79 -3.04 -9.37
N GLN A 70 -9.79 -3.15 -8.49
CA GLN A 70 -11.03 -3.92 -8.76
C GLN A 70 -12.17 -3.08 -9.35
N ALA A 71 -12.03 -1.75 -9.38
CA ALA A 71 -13.01 -0.83 -9.92
C ALA A 71 -12.83 -0.67 -11.44
#